data_AF-A0A1Z5JAH0-F1
#
_entry.id   AF-A0A1Z5JAH0-F1
#
_cell.length_a   1.000
_cell.length_b   1.000
_cell.length_c   1.000
_cell.angle_alpha   90.00
_cell.angle_beta   90.00
_cell.angle_gamma   90.00
#
_symmetry.space_group_name_H-M   'P 1'
#
loop_
_entity.id
_entity.type
_entity.pdbx_description
1 polymer ?
#
loop_
_entity_poly.entity_id
_entity_poly.type
_entity_poly.pdbx_seq_one_letter_code
_entity_poly.pdbx_strand_id
1 'polypeptide(L)'
;MSNEGEITFREHRFASAFSGSLRFGNSGDITNLFGTTEESEDYIYGLIYMGIFMMTLFLVWLFAIIFLRCMGKHRVGFWAGQGFQQAVDDPGYTEKPYEGASFRHRSTRVRVWFLLCSLVFIIFSILSVTNGLANLQSTVNTVSYNSYLVDGLSREASDILSSIKGVRETAVRIKEQLVTELDGDNFCPGNALLEDSGASTEIVNQANQAIPYLSELENFAGDDLDGLESASNELQSAAGTVQEETDNIDLTSWQSLIILIPFTIIPAILMSATILAMFDAHFRWFTCLVNWVIFPLFFILVISACVVSTVMIIAVGVNSDFCLPKDQDGPQTVDTTVLNILPLQGYPNTTKEYKLAEYYITNCQTRDPFEQIEQLEVQLNNASVYLDQLGATMSNTDSMAPLELLCNRDFESVRLMIIDIVDIMQVVVSALSRTIALTKCDTIVPIYASTAYDATCDYSMTALMWLFMGMLVVAFAGFWMLTLRSAYKPTQYIDSQEFEAAKDSPMNDDDDDEDEYPARRQSNHDNQSVDDSLYY
;
A
#
# COMPACT_ATOMS: atom_id res chain seq x y z
N MET A 1 26.08 -7.73 3.26
CA MET A 1 25.83 -6.38 2.72
C MET A 1 26.60 -6.07 1.43
N SER A 2 26.81 -7.00 0.47
CA SER A 2 27.38 -6.62 -0.85
C SER A 2 26.68 -7.20 -2.09
N ASN A 3 25.52 -7.85 -1.91
CA ASN A 3 24.63 -8.23 -3.02
C ASN A 3 23.32 -7.41 -3.05
N GLU A 4 23.12 -6.48 -2.12
CA GLU A 4 21.96 -5.56 -2.09
C GLU A 4 22.05 -4.42 -3.12
N GLY A 5 23.22 -4.22 -3.73
CA GLY A 5 23.46 -3.10 -4.67
C GLY A 5 22.91 -3.29 -6.09
N GLU A 6 22.59 -4.53 -6.51
CA GLU A 6 22.18 -4.78 -7.91
C GLU A 6 20.65 -4.80 -8.09
N ILE A 7 19.89 -5.16 -7.04
CA ILE A 7 18.42 -5.15 -7.04
C ILE A 7 17.90 -3.71 -6.96
N THR A 8 18.46 -2.91 -6.05
CA THR A 8 18.18 -1.47 -5.89
C THR A 8 18.35 -0.67 -7.19
N PHE A 9 19.27 -1.05 -8.08
CA PHE A 9 19.52 -0.32 -9.32
C PHE A 9 18.38 -0.45 -10.36
N ARG A 10 17.65 -1.57 -10.38
CA ARG A 10 16.59 -1.80 -11.39
C ARG A 10 15.29 -1.10 -11.00
N GLU A 11 14.90 -1.15 -9.74
CA GLU A 11 13.73 -0.44 -9.20
C GLU A 11 13.87 1.08 -9.35
N HIS A 12 15.07 1.62 -9.08
CA HIS A 12 15.34 3.05 -9.20
C HIS A 12 15.11 3.58 -10.63
N ARG A 13 15.33 2.75 -11.67
CA ARG A 13 15.04 3.14 -13.07
C ARG A 13 13.55 3.26 -13.36
N PHE A 14 12.72 2.45 -12.72
CA PHE A 14 11.27 2.52 -12.92
C PHE A 14 10.66 3.68 -12.15
N ALA A 15 11.02 3.82 -10.87
CA ALA A 15 10.57 4.96 -10.08
C ALA A 15 11.00 6.29 -10.73
N SER A 16 12.22 6.40 -11.26
CA SER A 16 12.65 7.61 -11.98
C SER A 16 11.89 7.87 -13.29
N ALA A 17 11.47 6.82 -14.01
CA ALA A 17 10.65 6.98 -15.21
C ALA A 17 9.25 7.53 -14.89
N PHE A 18 8.66 7.11 -13.76
CA PHE A 18 7.33 7.56 -13.34
C PHE A 18 7.34 8.89 -12.59
N SER A 19 8.34 9.16 -11.75
CA SER A 19 8.49 10.50 -11.18
C SER A 19 8.71 11.52 -12.31
N GLY A 20 9.45 11.14 -13.35
CA GLY A 20 9.66 11.85 -14.63
C GLY A 20 8.43 12.06 -15.53
N SER A 21 7.28 11.47 -15.20
CA SER A 21 6.13 11.46 -16.11
C SER A 21 5.51 12.85 -16.31
N LEU A 22 4.82 13.02 -17.45
CA LEU A 22 4.23 14.29 -17.88
C LEU A 22 3.08 14.72 -16.96
N ARG A 23 3.38 15.60 -15.99
CA ARG A 23 2.38 16.26 -15.11
C ARG A 23 1.84 17.56 -15.68
N PHE A 24 2.09 17.85 -16.96
CA PHE A 24 1.61 19.05 -17.66
C PHE A 24 1.92 20.38 -16.95
N GLY A 25 3.04 20.45 -16.22
CA GLY A 25 3.49 21.65 -15.52
C GLY A 25 3.19 21.67 -14.01
N ASN A 26 2.44 20.71 -13.48
CA ASN A 26 2.20 20.58 -12.05
C ASN A 26 3.37 19.90 -11.33
N SER A 27 3.48 20.12 -10.01
CA SER A 27 4.58 19.62 -9.17
C SER A 27 4.67 18.08 -9.10
N GLY A 28 5.91 17.59 -9.04
CA GLY A 28 6.25 16.20 -8.76
C GLY A 28 6.56 15.93 -7.28
N ASP A 29 6.52 16.96 -6.44
CA ASP A 29 6.88 16.84 -5.02
C ASP A 29 5.66 16.41 -4.20
N ILE A 30 5.72 15.21 -3.62
CA ILE A 30 4.66 14.68 -2.77
C ILE A 30 4.43 15.51 -1.50
N THR A 31 5.44 16.27 -1.04
CA THR A 31 5.30 17.12 0.14
C THR A 31 4.24 18.20 -0.06
N ASN A 32 4.02 18.62 -1.32
CA ASN A 32 2.96 19.57 -1.68
C ASN A 32 1.57 19.06 -1.32
N LEU A 33 1.34 17.74 -1.27
CA LEU A 33 0.06 17.16 -0.83
C LEU A 33 -0.31 17.61 0.59
N PHE A 34 0.71 17.81 1.44
CA PHE A 34 0.60 18.21 2.83
C PHE A 34 0.86 19.71 3.06
N GLY A 35 1.19 20.46 1.99
CA GLY A 35 1.51 21.87 2.04
C GLY A 35 0.27 22.76 2.14
N THR A 36 0.35 23.94 1.52
CA THR A 36 -0.79 24.83 1.39
C THR A 36 -1.89 24.21 0.51
N THR A 37 -3.12 24.70 0.62
CA THR A 37 -4.24 24.21 -0.22
C THR A 37 -3.95 24.33 -1.71
N GLU A 38 -3.24 25.38 -2.15
CA GLU A 38 -2.86 25.59 -3.54
C GLU A 38 -1.83 24.56 -4.03
N GLU A 39 -0.80 24.28 -3.22
CA GLU A 39 0.22 23.27 -3.53
C GLU A 39 -0.38 21.86 -3.59
N SER A 40 -1.29 21.54 -2.66
CA SER A 40 -1.99 20.26 -2.61
C SER A 40 -2.90 20.08 -3.83
N GLU A 41 -3.65 21.11 -4.20
CA GLU A 41 -4.49 21.11 -5.41
C GLU A 41 -3.65 20.94 -6.68
N ASP A 42 -2.53 21.66 -6.83
CA ASP A 42 -1.63 21.54 -7.99
C ASP A 42 -1.11 20.10 -8.16
N TYR A 43 -0.62 19.50 -7.07
CA TYR A 43 -0.12 18.12 -7.07
C TYR A 43 -1.23 17.12 -7.43
N ILE A 44 -2.41 17.24 -6.80
CA ILE A 44 -3.57 16.36 -7.06
C ILE A 44 -4.03 16.50 -8.52
N TYR A 45 -4.11 17.71 -9.06
CA TYR A 45 -4.48 17.92 -10.46
C TYR A 45 -3.47 17.27 -11.41
N GLY A 46 -2.17 17.39 -11.13
CA GLY A 46 -1.12 16.71 -11.91
C GLY A 46 -1.35 15.20 -12.04
N LEU A 47 -1.69 14.54 -10.93
CA LEU A 47 -2.00 13.11 -10.91
C LEU A 47 -3.29 12.77 -11.66
N ILE A 48 -4.36 13.54 -11.44
CA ILE A 48 -5.65 13.35 -12.12
C ILE A 48 -5.51 13.53 -13.63
N TYR A 49 -4.72 14.50 -14.09
CA TYR A 49 -4.48 14.72 -15.52
C TYR A 49 -3.85 13.52 -16.21
N MET A 50 -2.97 12.77 -15.55
CA MET A 50 -2.42 11.52 -16.10
C MET A 50 -3.50 10.47 -16.31
N GLY A 51 -4.38 10.31 -15.32
CA GLY A 51 -5.51 9.40 -15.42
C GLY A 51 -6.48 9.81 -16.54
N ILE A 52 -6.84 11.09 -16.63
CA ILE A 52 -7.72 11.63 -17.69
C ILE A 52 -7.09 11.43 -19.07
N PHE A 53 -5.79 11.70 -19.22
CA PHE A 53 -5.08 11.50 -20.49
C PHE A 53 -5.15 10.04 -20.94
N MET A 54 -4.85 9.09 -20.04
CA MET A 54 -4.94 7.66 -20.34
C MET A 54 -6.37 7.24 -20.70
N MET A 55 -7.38 7.69 -19.94
CA MET A 55 -8.79 7.40 -20.24
C MET A 55 -9.23 7.97 -21.59
N THR A 56 -8.79 9.18 -21.93
CA THR A 56 -9.14 9.83 -23.20
C THR A 56 -8.66 9.02 -24.39
N LEU A 57 -7.46 8.41 -24.32
CA LEU A 57 -6.96 7.54 -25.37
C LEU A 57 -7.90 6.33 -25.62
N PHE A 58 -8.36 5.68 -24.55
CA PHE A 58 -9.28 4.54 -24.66
C PHE A 58 -10.69 4.95 -25.08
N LEU A 59 -11.18 6.12 -24.64
CA LEU A 59 -12.45 6.66 -25.09
C LEU A 59 -12.44 6.99 -26.59
N VAL A 60 -11.37 7.63 -27.09
CA VAL A 60 -11.21 7.88 -28.54
C VAL A 60 -11.21 6.58 -29.33
N TRP A 61 -10.54 5.53 -28.84
CA TRP A 61 -10.58 4.22 -29.48
C TRP A 61 -11.99 3.61 -29.45
N LEU A 62 -12.69 3.69 -28.31
CA LEU A 62 -14.07 3.22 -28.20
C LEU A 62 -14.99 3.94 -29.20
N PHE A 63 -14.88 5.27 -29.31
CA PHE A 63 -15.62 6.05 -30.31
C PHE A 63 -15.27 5.63 -31.74
N ALA A 64 -14.00 5.36 -32.03
CA ALA A 64 -13.60 4.83 -33.33
C ALA A 64 -14.26 3.47 -33.63
N ILE A 65 -14.35 2.56 -32.65
CA ILE A 65 -15.02 1.26 -32.81
C ILE A 65 -16.53 1.43 -33.06
N ILE A 66 -17.17 2.38 -32.36
CA ILE A 66 -18.59 2.70 -32.56
C ILE A 66 -18.79 3.30 -33.96
N PHE A 67 -17.96 4.26 -34.35
CA PHE A 67 -18.01 4.87 -35.68
C PHE A 67 -17.83 3.85 -36.80
N LEU A 68 -16.84 2.96 -36.69
CA LEU A 68 -16.62 1.86 -37.63
C LEU A 68 -17.82 0.90 -37.67
N ARG A 69 -18.54 0.71 -36.55
CA ARG A 69 -19.78 -0.06 -36.53
C ARG A 69 -20.90 0.65 -37.28
N CYS A 70 -21.06 1.96 -37.09
CA CYS A 70 -22.11 2.79 -37.71
C CYS A 70 -21.92 2.93 -39.23
N MET A 71 -20.68 2.98 -39.73
CA MET A 71 -20.41 3.01 -41.17
C MET A 71 -20.89 1.75 -41.92
N GLY A 72 -21.22 0.68 -41.18
CA GLY A 72 -21.77 -0.54 -41.73
C GLY A 72 -20.75 -1.35 -42.54
N LYS A 73 -21.19 -2.54 -42.95
CA LYS A 73 -20.32 -3.50 -43.63
C LYS A 73 -19.87 -3.03 -45.01
N HIS A 74 -20.72 -2.33 -45.75
CA HIS A 74 -20.44 -1.95 -47.13
C HIS A 74 -19.23 -1.00 -47.24
N ARG A 75 -19.06 -0.08 -46.30
CA ARG A 75 -18.00 0.94 -46.37
C ARG A 75 -16.68 0.47 -45.74
N VAL A 76 -16.72 -0.24 -44.60
CA VAL A 76 -15.51 -0.57 -43.82
C VAL A 76 -15.21 -2.08 -43.72
N GLY A 77 -16.05 -2.93 -44.31
CA GLY A 77 -15.84 -4.37 -44.35
C GLY A 77 -15.78 -5.03 -42.96
N PHE A 78 -14.70 -5.75 -42.68
CA PHE A 78 -14.55 -6.51 -41.42
C PHE A 78 -14.41 -5.63 -40.17
N TRP A 79 -14.05 -4.35 -40.33
CA TRP A 79 -13.94 -3.38 -39.23
C TRP A 79 -15.30 -3.00 -38.63
N ALA A 80 -16.40 -3.17 -39.37
CA ALA A 80 -17.76 -3.06 -38.82
C ALA A 80 -18.06 -4.19 -37.80
N GLY A 81 -17.22 -5.23 -37.75
CA GLY A 81 -17.38 -6.39 -36.88
C GLY A 81 -18.46 -7.37 -37.36
N GLN A 82 -18.82 -7.32 -38.64
CA GLN A 82 -19.63 -8.35 -39.28
C GLN A 82 -18.74 -9.52 -39.77
N GLY A 83 -19.33 -10.71 -39.90
CA GLY A 83 -18.62 -11.88 -40.41
C GLY A 83 -18.08 -11.65 -41.83
N PHE A 84 -16.99 -12.34 -42.17
CA PHE A 84 -16.44 -12.37 -43.52
C PHE A 84 -17.49 -12.93 -44.48
N GLN A 85 -17.66 -12.30 -45.65
CA GLN A 85 -18.52 -12.83 -46.71
C GLN A 85 -17.66 -13.29 -47.87
N GLN A 86 -17.87 -14.51 -48.33
CA GLN A 86 -17.23 -15.06 -49.51
C GLN A 86 -18.32 -15.37 -50.54
N ALA A 87 -18.18 -14.83 -51.75
CA ALA A 87 -19.04 -15.22 -52.85
C ALA A 87 -18.73 -16.68 -53.23
N VAL A 88 -19.77 -17.50 -53.39
CA VAL A 88 -19.64 -18.84 -53.97
C VAL A 88 -19.96 -18.71 -55.46
N ASP A 89 -18.96 -19.01 -56.29
CA ASP A 89 -19.15 -19.05 -57.73
C ASP A 89 -20.09 -20.21 -58.08
N ASP A 90 -21.08 -19.93 -58.93
CA ASP A 90 -22.02 -20.93 -59.45
C ASP A 90 -21.22 -22.08 -60.10
N PRO A 91 -21.43 -23.36 -59.73
CA PRO A 91 -20.68 -24.51 -60.26
C PRO A 91 -20.67 -24.63 -61.80
N GLY A 92 -21.50 -23.85 -62.51
CA GLY A 92 -21.52 -23.77 -63.98
C GLY A 92 -20.52 -22.80 -64.62
N TYR A 93 -19.92 -21.84 -63.90
CA TYR A 93 -19.01 -20.83 -64.46
C TYR A 93 -17.56 -21.08 -64.07
N THR A 94 -16.82 -21.72 -64.97
CA THR A 94 -15.39 -22.03 -64.84
C THR A 94 -14.53 -20.87 -65.36
N GLU A 95 -14.38 -19.79 -64.61
CA GLU A 95 -13.28 -18.79 -64.73
C GLU A 95 -13.58 -17.62 -63.79
N LYS A 96 -12.95 -17.47 -62.61
CA LYS A 96 -11.53 -17.09 -62.42
C LYS A 96 -11.03 -17.48 -61.01
N PRO A 97 -10.09 -18.43 -60.88
CA PRO A 97 -9.60 -18.93 -59.58
C PRO A 97 -8.73 -17.94 -58.76
N TYR A 98 -8.49 -16.71 -59.24
CA TYR A 98 -7.51 -15.80 -58.64
C TYR A 98 -8.07 -14.90 -57.51
N GLU A 99 -9.37 -14.57 -57.49
CA GLU A 99 -9.90 -13.63 -56.49
C GLU A 99 -10.12 -14.27 -55.10
N GLY A 100 -10.55 -15.54 -55.06
CA GLY A 100 -10.80 -16.27 -53.81
C GLY A 100 -9.57 -16.47 -52.93
N ALA A 101 -8.37 -16.62 -53.53
CA ALA A 101 -7.13 -16.78 -52.78
C ALA A 101 -6.80 -15.53 -51.95
N SER A 102 -6.99 -14.33 -52.51
CA SER A 102 -6.69 -13.07 -51.83
C SER A 102 -7.58 -12.83 -50.60
N PHE A 103 -8.87 -13.17 -50.70
CA PHE A 103 -9.84 -13.02 -49.62
C PHE A 103 -9.52 -13.94 -48.45
N ARG A 104 -9.22 -15.22 -48.73
CA ARG A 104 -8.84 -16.21 -47.71
C ARG A 104 -7.60 -15.80 -46.93
N HIS A 105 -6.62 -15.17 -47.59
CA HIS A 105 -5.44 -14.65 -46.90
C HIS A 105 -5.77 -13.49 -45.96
N ARG A 106 -6.69 -12.58 -46.35
CA ARG A 106 -7.08 -11.44 -45.50
C ARG A 106 -7.82 -11.88 -44.24
N SER A 107 -8.79 -12.78 -44.36
CA SER A 107 -9.54 -13.31 -43.20
C SER A 107 -8.62 -14.09 -42.25
N THR A 108 -7.70 -14.89 -42.80
CA THR A 108 -6.71 -15.64 -42.02
C THR A 108 -5.80 -14.70 -41.23
N ARG A 109 -5.31 -13.61 -41.85
CA ARG A 109 -4.47 -12.62 -41.15
C ARG A 109 -5.19 -11.98 -39.97
N VAL A 110 -6.45 -11.58 -40.14
CA VAL A 110 -7.26 -10.98 -39.07
C VAL A 110 -7.46 -11.97 -37.92
N ARG A 111 -7.77 -13.24 -38.24
CA ARG A 111 -7.94 -14.30 -37.23
C ARG A 111 -6.63 -14.59 -36.49
N VAL A 112 -5.49 -14.67 -37.18
CA VAL A 112 -4.18 -14.86 -36.56
C VAL A 112 -3.84 -13.71 -35.61
N TRP A 113 -4.07 -12.45 -36.01
CA TRP A 113 -3.88 -11.30 -35.13
C TRP A 113 -4.78 -11.35 -33.90
N PHE A 114 -6.07 -11.72 -34.07
CA PHE A 114 -6.98 -11.90 -32.93
C PHE A 114 -6.48 -12.98 -31.95
N LEU A 115 -6.00 -14.12 -32.45
CA LEU A 115 -5.43 -15.19 -31.63
C LEU A 115 -4.16 -14.73 -30.87
N LEU A 116 -3.28 -13.98 -31.54
CA LEU A 116 -2.09 -13.41 -30.90
C LEU A 116 -2.46 -12.40 -29.80
N CYS A 117 -3.40 -11.49 -30.05
CA CYS A 117 -3.90 -10.57 -29.04
C CYS A 117 -4.54 -11.30 -27.85
N SER A 118 -5.32 -12.36 -28.10
CA SER A 118 -5.92 -13.18 -27.04
C SER A 118 -4.86 -13.88 -26.18
N LEU A 119 -3.81 -14.42 -26.82
CA LEU A 119 -2.70 -15.04 -26.10
C LEU A 119 -1.96 -14.02 -25.23
N VAL A 120 -1.65 -12.84 -25.77
CA VAL A 120 -1.02 -11.74 -25.02
C VAL A 120 -1.90 -11.30 -23.84
N PHE A 121 -3.21 -11.17 -24.06
CA PHE A 121 -4.19 -10.84 -23.02
C PHE A 121 -4.14 -11.83 -21.86
N ILE A 122 -4.16 -13.14 -22.15
CA ILE A 122 -4.11 -14.21 -21.14
C ILE A 122 -2.77 -14.18 -20.39
N ILE A 123 -1.64 -14.11 -21.11
CA ILE A 123 -0.30 -14.10 -20.51
C ILE A 123 -0.16 -12.93 -19.54
N PHE A 124 -0.50 -11.71 -19.97
CA PHE A 124 -0.35 -10.54 -19.11
C PHE A 124 -1.35 -10.51 -17.96
N SER A 125 -2.55 -11.09 -18.14
CA SER A 125 -3.49 -11.26 -17.02
C SER A 125 -2.93 -12.18 -15.93
N ILE A 126 -2.26 -13.28 -16.31
CA ILE A 126 -1.56 -14.17 -15.38
C ILE A 126 -0.38 -13.44 -14.73
N LEU A 127 0.44 -12.71 -15.51
CA LEU A 127 1.59 -11.97 -14.99
C LEU A 127 1.18 -10.84 -14.02
N SER A 128 0.10 -10.11 -14.30
CA SER A 128 -0.44 -9.08 -13.39
C SER A 128 -0.81 -9.68 -12.03
N VAL A 129 -1.45 -10.84 -12.02
CA VAL A 129 -1.85 -11.51 -10.78
C VAL A 129 -0.64 -12.12 -10.07
N THR A 130 0.17 -12.89 -10.79
CA THR A 130 1.29 -13.64 -10.19
C THR A 130 2.45 -12.76 -9.73
N ASN A 131 2.79 -11.69 -10.45
CA ASN A 131 3.85 -10.76 -10.03
C ASN A 131 3.31 -9.52 -9.34
N GLY A 132 2.16 -8.98 -9.79
CA GLY A 132 1.57 -7.80 -9.17
C GLY A 132 0.99 -8.09 -7.79
N LEU A 133 0.01 -9.00 -7.70
CA LEU A 133 -0.64 -9.28 -6.41
C LEU A 133 0.28 -10.00 -5.41
N ALA A 134 1.23 -10.83 -5.86
CA ALA A 134 2.18 -11.47 -4.95
C ALA A 134 3.09 -10.45 -4.25
N ASN A 135 3.62 -9.45 -4.97
CA ASN A 135 4.41 -8.38 -4.36
C ASN A 135 3.55 -7.43 -3.51
N LEU A 136 2.28 -7.22 -3.90
CA LEU A 136 1.34 -6.47 -3.07
C LEU A 136 1.08 -7.20 -1.74
N GLN A 137 0.98 -8.54 -1.76
CA GLN A 137 0.91 -9.31 -0.53
C GLN A 137 2.19 -9.19 0.30
N SER A 138 3.37 -9.23 -0.30
CA SER A 138 4.63 -9.01 0.43
C SER A 138 4.66 -7.66 1.12
N THR A 139 4.14 -6.61 0.46
CA THR A 139 3.94 -5.28 1.06
C THR A 139 3.04 -5.37 2.28
N VAL A 140 1.83 -5.91 2.12
CA VAL A 140 0.82 -6.01 3.19
C VAL A 140 1.35 -6.84 4.37
N ASN A 141 2.00 -7.97 4.10
CA ASN A 141 2.59 -8.83 5.13
C ASN A 141 3.70 -8.11 5.91
N THR A 142 4.54 -7.34 5.22
CA THR A 142 5.64 -6.59 5.85
C THR A 142 5.09 -5.47 6.71
N VAL A 143 4.12 -4.70 6.19
CA VAL A 143 3.44 -3.64 6.96
C VAL A 143 2.69 -4.21 8.16
N SER A 144 1.93 -5.31 7.99
CA SER A 144 1.21 -5.98 9.08
C SER A 144 2.16 -6.51 10.15
N TYR A 145 3.26 -7.16 9.76
CA TYR A 145 4.28 -7.65 10.68
C TYR A 145 4.93 -6.51 11.47
N ASN A 146 5.32 -5.42 10.79
CA ASN A 146 5.93 -4.27 11.44
C ASN A 146 4.92 -3.54 12.34
N SER A 147 3.65 -3.45 11.93
CA SER A 147 2.58 -2.90 12.77
C SER A 147 2.37 -3.71 14.05
N TYR A 148 2.39 -5.06 13.94
CA TYR A 148 2.35 -5.95 15.10
C TYR A 148 3.53 -5.74 16.05
N LEU A 149 4.75 -5.54 15.51
CA LEU A 149 5.92 -5.21 16.33
C LEU A 149 5.75 -3.86 17.04
N VAL A 150 5.27 -2.83 16.34
CA VAL A 150 5.03 -1.51 16.92
C VAL A 150 3.95 -1.55 18.00
N ASP A 151 2.85 -2.28 17.79
CA ASP A 151 1.82 -2.49 18.82
C ASP A 151 2.39 -3.24 20.04
N GLY A 152 3.24 -4.25 19.83
CA GLY A 152 3.94 -4.93 20.91
C GLY A 152 4.83 -3.99 21.73
N LEU A 153 5.65 -3.19 21.06
CA LEU A 153 6.53 -2.19 21.70
C LEU A 153 5.72 -1.12 22.44
N SER A 154 4.63 -0.65 21.84
CA SER A 154 3.74 0.36 22.42
C SER A 154 3.00 -0.16 23.66
N ARG A 155 2.52 -1.42 23.65
CA ARG A 155 1.94 -2.06 24.83
C ARG A 155 2.96 -2.21 25.94
N GLU A 156 4.17 -2.68 25.63
CA GLU A 156 5.22 -2.80 26.64
C GLU A 156 5.61 -1.45 27.22
N ALA A 157 5.70 -0.40 26.38
CA ALA A 157 5.94 0.96 26.84
C ALA A 157 4.80 1.48 27.74
N SER A 158 3.54 1.25 27.37
CA SER A 158 2.36 1.63 28.16
C SER A 158 2.32 0.91 29.51
N ASP A 159 2.62 -0.39 29.53
CA ASP A 159 2.72 -1.17 30.76
C ASP A 159 3.81 -0.62 31.69
N ILE A 160 4.99 -0.30 31.13
CA ILE A 160 6.10 0.31 31.88
C ILE A 160 5.69 1.67 32.43
N LEU A 161 5.09 2.53 31.61
CA LEU A 161 4.63 3.86 32.00
C LEU A 161 3.58 3.80 33.11
N SER A 162 2.62 2.89 33.00
CA SER A 162 1.60 2.68 34.03
C SER A 162 2.22 2.24 35.37
N SER A 163 3.26 1.38 35.32
CA SER A 163 4.00 0.96 36.51
C SER A 163 4.77 2.12 37.13
N ILE A 164 5.44 2.97 36.32
CA ILE A 164 6.15 4.14 36.84
C ILE A 164 5.16 5.13 37.46
N LYS A 165 4.00 5.35 36.85
CA LYS A 165 2.95 6.26 37.36
C LYS A 165 2.42 5.82 38.72
N GLY A 166 2.15 4.53 38.89
CA GLY A 166 1.73 3.98 40.20
C GLY A 166 2.83 4.11 41.27
N VAL A 167 4.08 3.91 40.87
CA VAL A 167 5.24 4.06 41.77
C VAL A 167 5.48 5.53 42.13
N ARG A 168 5.27 6.46 41.20
CA ARG A 168 5.44 7.91 41.40
C ARG A 168 4.62 8.45 42.55
N GLU A 169 3.31 8.17 42.59
CA GLU A 169 2.42 8.70 43.65
C GLU A 169 2.89 8.28 45.04
N THR A 170 3.42 7.06 45.15
CA THR A 170 3.99 6.54 46.39
C THR A 170 5.35 7.19 46.69
N ALA A 171 6.22 7.28 45.69
CA ALA A 171 7.55 7.88 45.80
C ALA A 171 7.51 9.33 46.26
N VAL A 172 6.61 10.15 45.69
CA VAL A 172 6.45 11.57 46.04
C VAL A 172 6.04 11.71 47.51
N ARG A 173 5.06 10.91 47.96
CA ARG A 173 4.61 10.96 49.35
C ARG A 173 5.70 10.54 50.34
N ILE A 174 6.42 9.46 50.03
CA ILE A 174 7.53 8.98 50.89
C ILE A 174 8.66 9.99 50.89
N LYS A 175 9.00 10.56 49.72
CA LYS A 175 10.01 11.61 49.60
C LYS A 175 9.66 12.83 50.45
N GLU A 176 8.45 13.39 50.33
CA GLU A 176 8.05 14.57 51.09
C GLU A 176 8.17 14.32 52.61
N GLN A 177 7.74 13.14 53.07
CA GLN A 177 7.90 12.72 54.46
C GLN A 177 9.38 12.57 54.82
N LEU A 178 10.15 11.86 54.01
CA LEU A 178 11.57 11.61 54.26
C LEU A 178 12.39 12.90 54.28
N VAL A 179 12.15 13.83 53.36
CA VAL A 179 12.80 15.16 53.33
C VAL A 179 12.42 15.95 54.57
N THR A 180 11.15 15.94 54.98
CA THR A 180 10.70 16.63 56.20
C THR A 180 11.37 16.05 57.44
N GLU A 181 11.56 14.73 57.49
CA GLU A 181 12.16 14.04 58.63
C GLU A 181 13.69 14.10 58.67
N LEU A 182 14.33 14.26 57.51
CA LEU A 182 15.77 14.45 57.37
C LEU A 182 16.19 15.92 57.44
N ASP A 183 15.25 16.86 57.41
CA ASP A 183 15.54 18.28 57.58
C ASP A 183 16.15 18.53 58.96
N GLY A 184 17.23 19.32 59.01
CA GLY A 184 18.16 19.38 60.15
C GLY A 184 17.48 19.74 61.48
N ASP A 185 16.42 20.55 61.42
CA ASP A 185 15.64 20.95 62.59
C ASP A 185 14.71 19.83 63.11
N ASN A 186 14.28 18.92 62.23
CA ASN A 186 13.36 17.82 62.55
C ASN A 186 14.09 16.49 62.80
N PHE A 187 15.27 16.28 62.22
CA PHE A 187 16.02 15.03 62.34
C PHE A 187 16.39 14.72 63.80
N CYS A 188 16.83 15.74 64.55
CA CYS A 188 17.15 15.61 65.98
C CYS A 188 16.78 16.87 66.77
N PRO A 189 15.50 17.05 67.13
CA PRO A 189 14.99 18.25 67.78
C PRO A 189 15.47 18.31 69.24
N GLY A 190 16.67 18.86 69.48
CA GLY A 190 17.12 19.12 70.85
C GLY A 190 18.61 19.27 71.12
N ASN A 191 19.52 19.02 70.17
CA ASN A 191 20.96 19.01 70.50
C ASN A 191 21.85 19.69 69.45
N ALA A 192 22.47 20.81 69.83
CA ALA A 192 23.53 21.49 69.05
C ALA A 192 24.88 20.74 69.06
N LEU A 193 25.01 19.67 69.85
CA LEU A 193 26.27 18.89 70.01
C LEU A 193 26.47 17.79 68.96
N LEU A 194 25.57 17.69 67.96
CA LEU A 194 25.67 16.69 66.88
C LEU A 194 26.82 16.94 65.90
N GLU A 195 27.36 18.16 65.84
CA GLU A 195 28.49 18.50 64.97
C GLU A 195 29.74 17.63 65.22
N ASP A 196 29.91 17.06 66.42
CA ASP A 196 31.09 16.26 66.77
C ASP A 196 30.92 14.73 66.56
N SER A 197 29.71 14.26 66.21
CA SER A 197 29.48 12.81 65.99
C SER A 197 29.63 12.46 64.51
N GLY A 198 30.73 11.79 64.14
CA GLY A 198 31.01 11.42 62.75
C GLY A 198 29.88 10.66 62.04
N ALA A 199 29.10 9.85 62.78
CA ALA A 199 27.95 9.11 62.25
C ALA A 199 26.79 10.03 61.83
N SER A 200 26.49 11.09 62.59
CA SER A 200 25.44 12.04 62.22
C SER A 200 25.84 12.85 61.00
N THR A 201 27.11 13.25 60.91
CA THR A 201 27.61 13.98 59.73
C THR A 201 27.55 13.11 58.48
N GLU A 202 27.84 11.80 58.59
CA GLU A 202 27.75 10.85 57.47
C GLU A 202 26.31 10.64 57.00
N ILE A 203 25.36 10.41 57.91
CA ILE A 203 23.93 10.26 57.60
C ILE A 203 23.39 11.52 56.90
N VAL A 204 23.66 12.70 57.45
CA VAL A 204 23.21 13.98 56.87
C VAL A 204 23.87 14.23 55.52
N ASN A 205 25.16 13.90 55.35
CA ASN A 205 25.83 14.03 54.06
C ASN A 205 25.25 13.08 53.00
N GLN A 206 24.94 11.84 53.34
CA GLN A 206 24.30 10.87 52.43
C GLN A 206 22.88 11.32 52.06
N ALA A 207 22.09 11.78 53.05
CA ALA A 207 20.77 12.34 52.83
C ALA A 207 20.83 13.56 51.88
N ASN A 208 21.73 14.51 52.14
CA ASN A 208 21.91 15.70 51.30
C ASN A 208 22.37 15.36 49.88
N GLN A 209 23.04 14.22 49.67
CA GLN A 209 23.37 13.72 48.33
C GLN A 209 22.18 13.05 47.65
N ALA A 210 21.29 12.37 48.39
CA ALA A 210 20.13 11.67 47.84
C ALA A 210 18.96 12.61 47.46
N ILE A 211 18.76 13.71 48.22
CA ILE A 211 17.64 14.65 48.04
C ILE A 211 17.58 15.26 46.62
N PRO A 212 18.69 15.75 46.03
CA PRO A 212 18.66 16.28 44.66
C PRO A 212 18.16 15.28 43.62
N TYR A 213 18.61 14.02 43.69
CA TYR A 213 18.18 12.96 42.76
C TYR A 213 16.69 12.63 42.92
N LEU A 214 16.19 12.62 44.17
CA LEU A 214 14.76 12.47 44.45
C LEU A 214 13.92 13.64 43.90
N SER A 215 14.51 14.83 43.76
CA SER A 215 13.85 15.97 43.11
C SER A 215 13.83 15.87 41.60
N GLU A 216 14.88 15.32 41.00
CA GLU A 216 14.95 15.10 39.55
C GLU A 216 13.95 14.02 39.10
N LEU A 217 13.79 12.96 39.89
CA LEU A 217 12.78 11.92 39.66
C LEU A 217 11.35 12.48 39.61
N GLU A 218 11.02 13.42 40.49
CA GLU A 218 9.70 14.04 40.53
C GLU A 218 9.38 14.83 39.26
N ASN A 219 10.36 15.59 38.76
CA ASN A 219 10.21 16.39 37.54
C ASN A 219 10.04 15.51 36.29
N PHE A 220 10.87 14.47 36.16
CA PHE A 220 10.73 13.50 35.06
C PHE A 220 9.36 12.80 35.09
N ALA A 221 8.89 12.47 36.28
CA ALA A 221 7.65 11.72 36.43
C ALA A 221 6.38 12.55 36.15
N GLY A 222 6.49 13.88 36.02
CA GLY A 222 5.41 14.81 35.71
C GLY A 222 5.05 14.85 34.23
N ASP A 223 5.55 15.88 33.55
CA ASP A 223 5.10 16.25 32.20
C ASP A 223 5.60 15.26 31.13
N ASP A 224 6.78 14.66 31.31
CA ASP A 224 7.37 13.77 30.30
C ASP A 224 6.67 12.39 30.25
N LEU A 225 6.22 11.84 31.39
CA LEU A 225 5.50 10.56 31.42
C LEU A 225 4.09 10.67 30.80
N ASP A 226 3.35 11.73 31.11
CA ASP A 226 2.01 11.94 30.52
C ASP A 226 2.12 12.18 29.00
N GLY A 227 3.19 12.84 28.54
CA GLY A 227 3.52 12.96 27.12
C GLY A 227 3.83 11.63 26.46
N LEU A 228 4.64 10.77 27.09
CA LEU A 228 4.98 9.45 26.56
C LEU A 228 3.77 8.49 26.56
N GLU A 229 2.90 8.58 27.56
CA GLU A 229 1.66 7.79 27.63
C GLU A 229 0.72 8.18 26.48
N SER A 230 0.57 9.49 26.24
CA SER A 230 -0.24 10.01 25.12
C SER A 230 0.33 9.57 23.77
N ALA A 231 1.65 9.70 23.56
CA ALA A 231 2.31 9.26 22.33
C ALA A 231 2.23 7.74 22.14
N SER A 232 2.35 6.96 23.21
CA SER A 232 2.20 5.50 23.15
C SER A 232 0.78 5.09 22.77
N ASN A 233 -0.24 5.73 23.35
CA ASN A 233 -1.63 5.46 23.00
C ASN A 233 -1.96 5.86 21.55
N GLU A 234 -1.38 6.96 21.05
CA GLU A 234 -1.51 7.36 19.64
C GLU A 234 -0.85 6.35 18.71
N LEU A 235 0.36 5.89 19.02
CA LEU A 235 1.05 4.84 18.28
C LEU A 235 0.27 3.53 18.28
N GLN A 236 -0.29 3.13 19.42
CA GLN A 236 -1.13 1.94 19.52
C GLN A 236 -2.37 2.06 18.64
N SER A 237 -3.04 3.22 18.66
CA SER A 237 -4.21 3.47 17.81
C SER A 237 -3.84 3.42 16.33
N ALA A 238 -2.73 4.04 15.95
CA ALA A 238 -2.26 4.06 14.56
C ALA A 238 -1.87 2.64 14.08
N ALA A 239 -1.11 1.89 14.88
CA ALA A 239 -0.75 0.51 14.59
C ALA A 239 -1.99 -0.40 14.50
N GLY A 240 -2.96 -0.21 15.39
CA GLY A 240 -4.23 -0.92 15.38
C GLY A 240 -5.04 -0.66 14.10
N THR A 241 -5.13 0.60 13.66
CA THR A 241 -5.81 0.95 12.39
C THR A 241 -5.10 0.35 11.19
N VAL A 242 -3.77 0.44 11.12
CA VAL A 242 -3.00 -0.17 10.03
C VAL A 242 -3.20 -1.69 10.02
N GLN A 243 -3.17 -2.32 11.20
CA GLN A 243 -3.38 -3.76 11.31
C GLN A 243 -4.78 -4.17 10.84
N GLU A 244 -5.83 -3.49 11.30
CA GLU A 244 -7.22 -3.76 10.90
C GLU A 244 -7.41 -3.65 9.39
N GLU A 245 -6.86 -2.59 8.77
CA GLU A 245 -6.92 -2.42 7.32
C GLU A 245 -6.12 -3.49 6.57
N THR A 246 -4.93 -3.88 7.07
CA THR A 246 -4.12 -4.93 6.43
C THR A 246 -4.70 -6.33 6.60
N ASP A 247 -5.32 -6.65 7.73
CA ASP A 247 -5.92 -7.97 8.00
C ASP A 247 -7.15 -8.21 7.10
N ASN A 248 -7.81 -7.15 6.67
CA ASN A 248 -8.89 -7.23 5.68
C ASN A 248 -8.38 -7.48 4.24
N ILE A 249 -7.09 -7.31 3.98
CA ILE A 249 -6.46 -7.46 2.66
C ILE A 249 -5.72 -8.81 2.58
N ASP A 250 -6.48 -9.91 2.48
CA ASP A 250 -5.93 -11.23 2.13
C ASP A 250 -6.03 -11.49 0.61
N LEU A 251 -5.02 -11.03 -0.12
CA LEU A 251 -4.95 -11.17 -1.58
C LEU A 251 -4.51 -12.59 -2.00
N THR A 252 -3.93 -13.38 -1.10
CA THR A 252 -3.54 -14.78 -1.39
C THR A 252 -4.71 -15.74 -1.46
N SER A 253 -5.87 -15.30 -1.01
CA SER A 253 -7.08 -16.09 -0.95
C SER A 253 -7.83 -16.19 -2.29
N TRP A 254 -9.05 -16.72 -2.22
CA TRP A 254 -10.01 -16.83 -3.32
C TRP A 254 -10.28 -15.51 -4.08
N GLN A 255 -9.96 -14.36 -3.48
CA GLN A 255 -10.14 -13.04 -4.09
C GLN A 255 -9.30 -12.86 -5.36
N SER A 256 -8.04 -13.29 -5.37
CA SER A 256 -7.19 -13.23 -6.57
C SER A 256 -7.71 -14.15 -7.69
N LEU A 257 -8.28 -15.30 -7.34
CA LEU A 257 -8.91 -16.23 -8.29
C LEU A 257 -10.15 -15.62 -8.95
N ILE A 258 -10.95 -14.83 -8.22
CA ILE A 258 -12.11 -14.13 -8.79
C ILE A 258 -11.69 -13.14 -9.89
N ILE A 259 -10.53 -12.51 -9.75
CA ILE A 259 -10.00 -11.61 -10.78
C ILE A 259 -9.38 -12.43 -11.92
N LEU A 260 -8.59 -13.45 -11.63
CA LEU A 260 -7.85 -14.20 -12.65
C LEU A 260 -8.76 -15.04 -13.57
N ILE A 261 -9.79 -15.67 -13.02
CA ILE A 261 -10.63 -16.64 -13.76
C ILE A 261 -11.37 -15.98 -14.94
N PRO A 262 -12.10 -14.86 -14.77
CA PRO A 262 -12.78 -14.20 -15.90
C PRO A 262 -11.80 -13.71 -16.96
N PHE A 263 -10.66 -13.13 -16.56
CA PHE A 263 -9.65 -12.60 -17.46
C PHE A 263 -8.93 -13.69 -18.28
N THR A 264 -8.94 -14.95 -17.84
CA THR A 264 -8.32 -16.06 -18.57
C THR A 264 -9.34 -16.89 -19.36
N ILE A 265 -10.48 -17.24 -18.75
CA ILE A 265 -11.48 -18.13 -19.36
C ILE A 265 -12.19 -17.45 -20.54
N ILE A 266 -12.60 -16.18 -20.40
CA ILE A 266 -13.37 -15.49 -21.44
C ILE A 266 -12.57 -15.35 -22.74
N PRO A 267 -11.32 -14.83 -22.73
CA PRO A 267 -10.49 -14.79 -23.94
C PRO A 267 -10.18 -16.18 -24.51
N ALA A 268 -10.04 -17.21 -23.67
CA ALA A 268 -9.84 -18.59 -24.13
C ALA A 268 -11.06 -19.14 -24.88
N ILE A 269 -12.28 -18.82 -24.44
CA ILE A 269 -13.51 -19.16 -25.17
C ILE A 269 -13.57 -18.41 -26.52
N LEU A 270 -13.22 -17.13 -26.54
CA LEU A 270 -13.17 -16.34 -27.78
C LEU A 270 -12.07 -16.84 -28.75
N MET A 271 -10.93 -17.29 -28.21
CA MET A 271 -9.85 -17.93 -28.95
C MET A 271 -10.37 -19.23 -29.59
N SER A 272 -11.07 -20.06 -28.82
CA SER A 272 -11.69 -21.31 -29.30
C SER A 272 -12.73 -21.03 -30.40
N ALA A 273 -13.54 -19.98 -30.24
CA ALA A 273 -14.50 -19.56 -31.26
C ALA A 273 -13.83 -19.13 -32.57
N THR A 274 -12.68 -18.44 -32.47
CA THR A 274 -11.89 -18.04 -33.64
C THR A 274 -11.28 -19.25 -34.34
N ILE A 275 -10.80 -20.24 -33.59
CA ILE A 275 -10.28 -21.50 -34.15
C ILE A 275 -11.40 -22.27 -34.87
N LEU A 276 -12.59 -22.41 -34.25
CA LEU A 276 -13.75 -23.04 -34.90
C LEU A 276 -14.15 -22.31 -36.19
N ALA A 277 -14.12 -20.96 -36.18
CA ALA A 277 -14.36 -20.17 -37.38
C ALA A 277 -13.28 -20.36 -38.46
N MET A 278 -12.01 -20.62 -38.08
CA MET A 278 -10.94 -20.97 -39.04
C MET A 278 -11.18 -22.31 -39.74
N PHE A 279 -11.75 -23.28 -39.04
CA PHE A 279 -12.13 -24.58 -39.59
C PHE A 279 -13.52 -24.62 -40.21
N ASP A 280 -14.21 -23.49 -40.25
CA ASP A 280 -15.56 -23.36 -40.79
C ASP A 280 -16.60 -24.27 -40.08
N ALA A 281 -16.34 -24.59 -38.81
CA ALA A 281 -17.26 -25.38 -37.99
C ALA A 281 -18.37 -24.49 -37.43
N HIS A 282 -19.64 -24.87 -37.65
CA HIS A 282 -20.79 -24.06 -37.26
C HIS A 282 -21.65 -24.75 -36.19
N PHE A 283 -21.57 -24.22 -34.97
CA PHE A 283 -22.45 -24.60 -33.87
C PHE A 283 -23.32 -23.41 -33.50
N ARG A 284 -24.63 -23.49 -33.81
CA ARG A 284 -25.59 -22.40 -33.61
C ARG A 284 -25.69 -21.97 -32.14
N TRP A 285 -25.73 -22.94 -31.23
CA TRP A 285 -25.81 -22.69 -29.79
C TRP A 285 -24.56 -21.97 -29.26
N PHE A 286 -23.37 -22.40 -29.69
CA PHE A 286 -22.10 -21.81 -29.26
C PHE A 286 -21.95 -20.39 -29.80
N THR A 287 -22.33 -20.15 -31.06
CA THR A 287 -22.32 -18.80 -31.66
C THR A 287 -23.30 -17.86 -30.95
N CYS A 288 -24.45 -18.37 -30.51
CA CYS A 288 -25.41 -17.61 -29.70
C CYS A 288 -24.79 -17.24 -28.34
N LEU A 289 -24.23 -18.22 -27.63
CA LEU A 289 -23.56 -18.03 -26.33
C LEU A 289 -22.42 -17.01 -26.42
N VAL A 290 -21.58 -17.10 -27.46
CA VAL A 290 -20.46 -16.18 -27.65
C VAL A 290 -20.95 -14.75 -27.86
N ASN A 291 -21.97 -14.54 -28.70
CA ASN A 291 -22.44 -13.19 -29.03
C ASN A 291 -23.28 -12.55 -27.91
N TRP A 292 -24.10 -13.33 -27.21
CA TRP A 292 -25.05 -12.81 -26.22
C TRP A 292 -24.52 -12.76 -24.80
N VAL A 293 -23.56 -13.62 -24.45
CA VAL A 293 -23.04 -13.73 -23.07
C VAL A 293 -21.57 -13.40 -23.01
N ILE A 294 -20.73 -14.14 -23.74
CA ILE A 294 -19.27 -14.03 -23.59
C ILE A 294 -18.74 -12.68 -24.10
N PHE A 295 -19.25 -12.19 -25.23
CA PHE A 295 -18.77 -10.93 -25.81
C PHE A 295 -19.15 -9.70 -24.97
N PRO A 296 -20.39 -9.55 -24.45
CA PRO A 296 -20.71 -8.49 -23.49
C PRO A 296 -19.86 -8.57 -22.21
N LEU A 297 -19.65 -9.76 -21.66
CA LEU A 297 -18.77 -9.95 -20.50
C LEU A 297 -17.33 -9.54 -20.82
N PHE A 298 -16.80 -9.94 -21.97
CA PHE A 298 -15.48 -9.53 -22.44
C PHE A 298 -15.37 -8.01 -22.56
N PHE A 299 -16.39 -7.35 -23.12
CA PHE A 299 -16.43 -5.89 -23.20
C PHE A 299 -16.33 -5.25 -21.81
N ILE A 300 -17.10 -5.74 -20.82
CA ILE A 300 -17.03 -5.25 -19.44
C ILE A 300 -15.63 -5.45 -18.84
N LEU A 301 -14.99 -6.60 -19.10
CA LEU A 301 -13.62 -6.87 -18.63
C LEU A 301 -12.58 -5.91 -19.24
N VAL A 302 -12.72 -5.56 -20.52
CA VAL A 302 -11.82 -4.59 -21.17
C VAL A 302 -12.00 -3.20 -20.58
N ILE A 303 -13.24 -2.79 -20.31
CA ILE A 303 -13.53 -1.51 -19.65
C ILE A 303 -13.01 -1.50 -18.21
N SER A 304 -13.19 -2.58 -17.44
CA SER A 304 -12.64 -2.65 -16.08
C SER A 304 -11.11 -2.61 -16.09
N ALA A 305 -10.44 -3.25 -17.05
CA ALA A 305 -8.99 -3.16 -17.20
C ALA A 305 -8.51 -1.73 -17.49
N CYS A 306 -9.25 -0.98 -18.31
CA CYS A 306 -9.01 0.44 -18.57
C CYS A 306 -9.14 1.29 -17.29
N VAL A 307 -10.18 1.05 -16.49
CA VAL A 307 -10.37 1.76 -15.21
C VAL A 307 -9.25 1.43 -14.23
N VAL A 308 -8.93 0.15 -14.04
CA VAL A 308 -7.89 -0.28 -13.11
C VAL A 308 -6.52 0.27 -13.53
N SER A 309 -6.15 0.20 -14.81
CA SER A 309 -4.88 0.77 -15.27
C SER A 309 -4.79 2.29 -15.03
N THR A 310 -5.90 3.01 -15.17
CA THR A 310 -5.99 4.46 -14.89
C THR A 310 -5.82 4.78 -13.41
N VAL A 311 -6.41 3.98 -12.51
CA VAL A 311 -6.21 4.18 -11.07
C VAL A 311 -4.78 3.81 -10.68
N MET A 312 -4.24 2.73 -11.24
CA MET A 312 -2.89 2.26 -10.92
C MET A 312 -1.81 3.22 -11.38
N ILE A 313 -1.96 3.95 -12.51
CA ILE A 313 -0.96 4.96 -12.90
C ILE A 313 -0.87 6.11 -11.87
N ILE A 314 -1.99 6.48 -11.24
CA ILE A 314 -2.00 7.48 -10.17
C ILE A 314 -1.27 6.92 -8.94
N ALA A 315 -1.60 5.70 -8.53
CA ALA A 315 -0.95 5.05 -7.39
C ALA A 315 0.56 4.86 -7.60
N VAL A 316 0.98 4.42 -8.79
CA VAL A 316 2.40 4.34 -9.18
C VAL A 316 3.06 5.71 -9.13
N GLY A 317 2.38 6.76 -9.60
CA GLY A 317 2.88 8.14 -9.55
C GLY A 317 3.14 8.60 -8.12
N VAL A 318 2.15 8.48 -7.24
CA VAL A 318 2.27 8.85 -5.82
C VAL A 318 3.39 8.06 -5.13
N ASN A 319 3.43 6.75 -5.33
CA ASN A 319 4.47 5.93 -4.70
C ASN A 319 5.86 6.27 -5.25
N SER A 320 5.97 6.54 -6.56
CA SER A 320 7.25 6.94 -7.17
C SER A 320 7.77 8.27 -6.64
N ASP A 321 6.89 9.25 -6.37
CA ASP A 321 7.29 10.54 -5.80
C ASP A 321 7.67 10.40 -4.33
N PHE A 322 6.97 9.55 -3.58
CA PHE A 322 7.33 9.25 -2.19
C PHE A 322 8.74 8.68 -2.09
N CYS A 323 9.06 7.73 -2.97
CA CYS A 323 10.35 7.05 -2.97
C CYS A 323 11.49 7.86 -3.59
N LEU A 324 11.18 8.76 -4.53
CA LEU A 324 12.16 9.60 -5.23
C LEU A 324 11.66 11.06 -5.29
N PRO A 325 11.84 11.84 -4.21
CA PRO A 325 11.41 13.23 -4.20
C PRO A 325 12.16 14.02 -5.26
N LYS A 326 11.42 14.80 -6.04
CA LYS A 326 11.98 15.74 -7.01
C LYS A 326 12.27 17.08 -6.33
N ASP A 327 13.32 17.75 -6.81
CA ASP A 327 13.58 19.18 -6.54
C ASP A 327 14.34 19.58 -5.26
N GLN A 328 15.06 18.65 -4.62
CA GLN A 328 16.04 19.01 -3.59
C GLN A 328 17.48 18.80 -4.06
N ASP A 329 18.37 19.76 -3.81
CA ASP A 329 19.82 19.73 -4.09
C ASP A 329 20.60 18.67 -3.28
N GLY A 330 19.93 17.58 -2.88
CA GLY A 330 20.42 16.55 -1.97
C GLY A 330 20.16 15.13 -2.48
N PRO A 331 20.55 14.11 -1.69
CA PRO A 331 20.25 12.72 -1.99
C PRO A 331 18.73 12.50 -1.99
N GLN A 332 18.19 12.02 -3.10
CA GLN A 332 16.77 11.69 -3.26
C GLN A 332 16.48 10.37 -2.54
N THR A 333 16.17 10.43 -1.25
CA THR A 333 15.82 9.26 -0.44
C THR A 333 14.47 9.44 0.23
N VAL A 334 13.82 8.32 0.56
CA VAL A 334 12.57 8.28 1.33
C VAL A 334 12.70 9.04 2.65
N ASP A 335 13.88 8.97 3.28
CA ASP A 335 14.23 9.70 4.50
C ASP A 335 13.93 11.19 4.37
N THR A 336 14.36 11.81 3.27
CA THR A 336 14.16 13.24 3.03
C THR A 336 12.68 13.56 2.85
N THR A 337 11.94 12.72 2.13
CA THR A 337 10.48 12.86 1.96
C THR A 337 9.78 12.85 3.32
N VAL A 338 10.06 11.86 4.17
CA VAL A 338 9.45 11.74 5.50
C VAL A 338 9.78 12.95 6.37
N LEU A 339 11.04 13.36 6.40
CA LEU A 339 11.48 14.54 7.17
C LEU A 339 10.88 15.85 6.67
N ASN A 340 10.56 15.98 5.38
CA ASN A 340 9.89 17.15 4.83
C ASN A 340 8.38 17.17 5.11
N ILE A 341 7.75 15.99 5.25
CA ILE A 341 6.33 15.87 5.59
C ILE A 341 6.06 16.22 7.06
N LEU A 342 6.96 15.87 7.99
CA LEU A 342 6.76 16.07 9.43
C LEU A 342 6.45 17.54 9.83
N PRO A 343 7.20 18.57 9.36
CA PRO A 343 6.87 19.97 9.64
C PRO A 343 5.50 20.39 9.10
N LEU A 344 5.09 19.85 7.95
CA LEU A 344 3.80 20.13 7.33
C LEU A 344 2.64 19.51 8.13
N GLN A 345 2.89 18.42 8.85
CA GLN A 345 1.95 17.81 9.80
C GLN A 345 1.93 18.49 11.19
N GLY A 346 2.68 19.58 11.37
CA GLY A 346 2.72 20.31 12.64
C GLY A 346 3.83 19.88 13.60
N TYR A 347 4.81 19.10 13.13
CA TYR A 347 6.02 18.75 13.89
C TYR A 347 7.22 19.55 13.37
N PRO A 348 7.36 20.85 13.72
CA PRO A 348 8.48 21.64 13.25
C PRO A 348 9.81 21.05 13.71
N ASN A 349 10.88 21.36 12.98
CA ASN A 349 12.23 20.84 13.26
C ASN A 349 12.79 21.13 14.66
N THR A 350 12.12 21.99 15.44
CA THR A 350 12.46 22.27 16.83
C THR A 350 11.85 21.31 17.84
N THR A 351 10.79 20.57 17.49
CA THR A 351 10.09 19.71 18.45
C THR A 351 10.86 18.43 18.77
N LYS A 352 10.53 17.80 19.91
CA LYS A 352 11.18 16.55 20.35
C LYS A 352 10.86 15.41 19.38
N GLU A 353 9.64 15.38 18.85
CA GLU A 353 9.12 14.36 17.93
C GLU A 353 9.86 14.39 16.58
N TYR A 354 10.10 15.58 16.01
CA TYR A 354 10.88 15.71 14.78
C TYR A 354 12.30 15.17 14.97
N LYS A 355 12.97 15.58 16.07
CA LYS A 355 14.34 15.14 16.37
C LYS A 355 14.43 13.64 16.61
N LEU A 356 13.39 13.06 17.22
CA LEU A 356 13.28 11.62 17.41
C LEU A 356 13.16 10.89 16.07
N ALA A 357 12.30 11.38 15.17
CA ALA A 357 12.20 10.81 13.83
C ALA A 357 13.51 10.96 13.05
N GLU A 358 14.11 12.16 13.05
CA GLU A 358 15.42 12.42 12.44
C GLU A 358 16.50 11.48 12.97
N TYR A 359 16.54 11.22 14.28
CA TYR A 359 17.48 10.28 14.89
C TYR A 359 17.36 8.88 14.29
N TYR A 360 16.17 8.29 14.24
CA TYR A 360 16.01 6.94 13.67
C TYR A 360 16.20 6.91 12.15
N ILE A 361 15.67 7.90 11.43
CA ILE A 361 15.76 7.99 9.97
C ILE A 361 17.22 8.11 9.52
N THR A 362 18.05 8.86 10.26
CA THR A 362 19.48 9.00 9.97
C THR A 362 20.34 7.84 10.50
N ASN A 363 19.73 6.69 10.82
CA ASN A 363 20.40 5.53 11.42
C ASN A 363 21.19 5.91 12.70
N CYS A 364 20.58 6.73 13.56
CA CYS A 364 21.09 7.12 14.87
C CYS A 364 22.42 7.89 14.82
N GLN A 365 22.63 8.68 13.76
CA GLN A 365 23.83 9.49 13.59
C GLN A 365 23.71 10.88 14.23
N THR A 366 22.49 11.37 14.47
CA THR A 366 22.25 12.63 15.19
C THR A 366 22.32 12.42 16.70
N ARG A 367 22.15 13.50 17.46
CA ARG A 367 22.21 13.45 18.94
C ARG A 367 21.05 12.62 19.47
N ASP A 368 21.36 11.67 20.36
CA ASP A 368 20.37 10.81 20.99
C ASP A 368 19.32 11.63 21.77
N PRO A 369 18.02 11.58 21.40
CA PRO A 369 16.96 12.27 22.11
C PRO A 369 16.72 11.70 23.52
N PHE A 370 17.20 10.49 23.81
CA PHE A 370 17.06 9.78 25.08
C PHE A 370 18.29 9.94 25.99
N GLU A 371 19.30 10.72 25.62
CA GLU A 371 20.50 10.97 26.45
C GLU A 371 20.14 11.40 27.88
N GLN A 372 19.07 12.19 28.06
CA GLN A 372 18.59 12.60 29.37
C GLN A 372 18.03 11.44 30.19
N ILE A 373 17.34 10.48 29.54
CA ILE A 373 16.78 9.30 30.19
C ILE A 373 17.91 8.36 30.62
N GLU A 374 18.93 8.18 29.78
CA GLU A 374 20.13 7.41 30.14
C GLU A 374 20.88 8.02 31.32
N GLN A 375 21.03 9.36 31.33
CA GLN A 375 21.62 10.08 32.47
C GLN A 375 20.79 9.89 33.75
N LEU A 376 19.46 9.96 33.64
CA LEU A 376 18.55 9.73 34.76
C LEU A 376 18.65 8.30 35.29
N GLU A 377 18.75 7.29 34.43
CA GLU A 377 18.97 5.88 34.84
C GLU A 377 20.24 5.76 35.69
N VAL A 378 21.35 6.36 35.24
CA VAL A 378 22.62 6.37 35.97
C VAL A 378 22.51 7.09 37.31
N GLN A 379 21.85 8.25 37.34
CA GLN A 379 21.64 9.03 38.56
C GLN A 379 20.78 8.28 39.57
N LEU A 380 19.68 7.67 39.15
CA LEU A 380 18.79 6.88 40.02
C LEU A 380 19.49 5.63 40.54
N ASN A 381 20.33 4.99 39.73
CA ASN A 381 21.13 3.85 40.19
C ASN A 381 22.19 4.27 41.21
N ASN A 382 22.79 5.46 41.08
CA ASN A 382 23.70 5.99 42.11
C ASN A 382 22.93 6.37 43.38
N ALA A 383 21.75 6.98 43.24
CA ALA A 383 20.89 7.36 44.37
C ALA A 383 20.43 6.13 45.17
N SER A 384 20.09 5.03 44.50
CA SER A 384 19.71 3.78 45.15
C SER A 384 20.87 3.20 45.97
N VAL A 385 22.10 3.27 45.46
CA VAL A 385 23.32 2.85 46.19
C VAL A 385 23.54 3.71 47.45
N TYR A 386 23.35 5.03 47.37
CA TYR A 386 23.49 5.90 48.54
C TYR A 386 22.41 5.64 49.59
N LEU A 387 21.17 5.42 49.16
CA LEU A 387 20.06 5.11 50.06
C LEU A 387 20.18 3.72 50.69
N ASP A 388 20.73 2.74 49.97
CA ASP A 388 21.04 1.42 50.51
C ASP A 388 22.15 1.50 51.58
N GLN A 389 23.21 2.28 51.31
CA GLN A 389 24.27 2.55 52.30
C GLN A 389 23.72 3.27 53.54
N LEU A 390 22.83 4.24 53.34
CA LEU A 390 22.13 4.93 54.43
C LEU A 390 21.29 3.94 55.24
N GLY A 391 20.47 3.12 54.59
CA GLY A 391 19.65 2.09 55.22
C GLY A 391 20.48 1.06 55.99
N ALA A 392 21.63 0.64 55.47
CA ALA A 392 22.58 -0.25 56.15
C ALA A 392 23.20 0.41 57.38
N THR A 393 23.57 1.70 57.28
CA THR A 393 24.11 2.49 58.40
C THR A 393 23.08 2.68 59.50
N MET A 394 21.80 2.89 59.13
CA MET A 394 20.68 2.98 60.06
C MET A 394 20.26 1.62 60.63
N SER A 395 20.53 0.51 59.94
CA SER A 395 20.23 -0.84 60.44
C SER A 395 21.32 -1.39 61.38
N ASN A 396 22.48 -0.75 61.41
CA ASN A 396 23.55 -1.12 62.34
C ASN A 396 23.18 -0.63 63.75
N THR A 397 22.86 -1.57 64.63
CA THR A 397 22.45 -1.30 66.02
C THR A 397 23.48 -0.52 66.82
N ASP A 398 24.77 -0.66 66.48
CA ASP A 398 25.86 0.00 67.19
C ASP A 398 25.91 1.51 66.90
N SER A 399 25.48 1.94 65.71
CA SER A 399 25.39 3.36 65.33
C SER A 399 24.05 4.00 65.70
N MET A 400 22.95 3.22 65.72
CA MET A 400 21.61 3.76 65.98
C MET A 400 21.26 3.94 67.46
N ALA A 401 21.61 3.00 68.33
CA ALA A 401 21.25 3.10 69.75
C ALA A 401 21.75 4.40 70.44
N PRO A 402 22.97 4.91 70.15
CA PRO A 402 23.41 6.20 70.67
C PRO A 402 22.61 7.37 70.10
N LEU A 403 22.22 7.30 68.82
CA LEU A 403 21.49 8.37 68.13
C LEU A 403 20.05 8.46 68.63
N GLU A 404 19.37 7.33 68.81
CA GLU A 404 18.03 7.26 69.41
C GLU A 404 18.01 7.84 70.83
N LEU A 405 19.03 7.51 71.63
CA LEU A 405 19.18 8.04 72.99
C LEU A 405 19.47 9.54 72.99
N LEU A 406 20.33 10.01 72.08
CA LEU A 406 20.74 11.42 71.99
C LEU A 406 19.63 12.33 71.46
N CYS A 407 18.85 11.84 70.50
CA CYS A 407 17.74 12.55 69.88
C CYS A 407 16.41 12.33 70.59
N ASN A 408 16.35 11.37 71.54
CA ASN A 408 15.12 10.94 72.21
C ASN A 408 13.98 10.67 71.21
N ARG A 409 14.33 10.01 70.10
CA ARG A 409 13.48 9.80 68.93
C ARG A 409 13.70 8.41 68.37
N ASP A 410 12.62 7.75 67.96
CA ASP A 410 12.65 6.48 67.23
C ASP A 410 12.89 6.73 65.73
N PHE A 411 13.90 6.08 65.16
CA PHE A 411 14.27 6.19 63.75
C PHE A 411 13.73 5.03 62.88
N GLU A 412 13.01 4.07 63.47
CA GLU A 412 12.49 2.91 62.74
C GLU A 412 11.57 3.32 61.58
N SER A 413 10.73 4.35 61.76
CA SER A 413 9.88 4.85 60.68
C SER A 413 10.68 5.44 59.50
N VAL A 414 11.81 6.12 59.78
CA VAL A 414 12.69 6.67 58.74
C VAL A 414 13.41 5.54 58.00
N ARG A 415 13.86 4.52 58.75
CA ARG A 415 14.47 3.31 58.18
C ARG A 415 13.52 2.59 57.23
N LEU A 416 12.26 2.40 57.62
CA LEU A 416 11.25 1.78 56.76
C LEU A 416 10.98 2.61 55.49
N MET A 417 10.90 3.95 55.60
CA MET A 417 10.77 4.82 54.43
C MET A 417 11.96 4.73 53.47
N ILE A 418 13.18 4.58 53.98
CA ILE A 418 14.39 4.40 53.16
C ILE A 418 14.35 3.05 52.42
N ILE A 419 13.92 1.97 53.09
CA ILE A 419 13.77 0.67 52.43
C ILE A 419 12.72 0.76 51.32
N ASP A 420 11.55 1.34 51.60
CA ASP A 420 10.48 1.47 50.62
C ASP A 420 10.91 2.31 49.41
N ILE A 421 11.67 3.40 49.61
CA ILE A 421 12.11 4.25 48.50
C ILE A 421 13.22 3.59 47.67
N VAL A 422 14.08 2.77 48.27
CA VAL A 422 15.09 1.97 47.54
C VAL A 422 14.38 0.95 46.64
N ASP A 423 13.40 0.23 47.16
CA ASP A 423 12.61 -0.75 46.39
C ASP A 423 11.90 -0.07 45.21
N ILE A 424 11.28 1.09 45.46
CA ILE A 424 10.66 1.93 44.43
C ILE A 424 11.68 2.35 43.37
N MET A 425 12.86 2.85 43.77
CA MET A 425 13.90 3.25 42.82
C MET A 425 14.36 2.09 41.94
N GLN A 426 14.51 0.89 42.50
CA GLN A 426 14.90 -0.29 41.72
C GLN A 426 13.84 -0.64 40.66
N VAL A 427 12.55 -0.49 41.00
CA VAL A 427 11.46 -0.65 40.02
C VAL A 427 11.56 0.40 38.91
N VAL A 428 11.80 1.67 39.25
CA VAL A 428 11.95 2.74 38.25
C VAL A 428 13.19 2.53 37.37
N VAL A 429 14.34 2.19 37.95
CA VAL A 429 15.57 1.91 37.18
C VAL A 429 15.37 0.73 36.24
N SER A 430 14.75 -0.35 36.70
CA SER A 430 14.43 -1.52 35.86
C SER A 430 13.49 -1.14 34.71
N ALA A 431 12.48 -0.31 34.99
CA ALA A 431 11.56 0.23 34.00
C ALA A 431 12.27 1.11 32.96
N LEU A 432 13.11 2.06 33.39
CA LEU A 432 13.90 2.92 32.50
C LEU A 432 14.86 2.11 31.62
N SER A 433 15.55 1.14 32.20
CA SER A 433 16.46 0.24 31.47
C SER A 433 15.74 -0.52 30.36
N ARG A 434 14.51 -0.98 30.64
CA ARG A 434 13.64 -1.60 29.63
C ARG A 434 13.19 -0.61 28.57
N THR A 435 12.76 0.60 28.96
CA THR A 435 12.38 1.65 28.00
C THR A 435 13.54 1.99 27.07
N ILE A 436 14.75 2.18 27.60
CA ILE A 436 15.97 2.42 26.81
C ILE A 436 16.23 1.25 25.88
N ALA A 437 16.08 0.00 26.34
CA ALA A 437 16.25 -1.18 25.49
C ALA A 437 15.23 -1.22 24.33
N LEU A 438 13.99 -0.78 24.54
CA LEU A 438 12.95 -0.71 23.52
C LEU A 438 13.19 0.40 22.49
N THR A 439 13.76 1.53 22.92
CA THR A 439 14.07 2.68 22.05
C THR A 439 15.43 2.61 21.39
N LYS A 440 16.19 1.53 21.60
CA LYS A 440 17.48 1.35 20.93
C LYS A 440 17.34 1.35 19.41
N CYS A 441 18.35 1.92 18.77
CA CYS A 441 18.50 1.97 17.32
C CYS A 441 18.28 0.59 16.67
N ASP A 442 18.89 -0.45 17.26
CA ASP A 442 18.83 -1.84 16.77
C ASP A 442 17.41 -2.42 16.75
N THR A 443 16.47 -1.83 17.51
CA THR A 443 15.08 -2.25 17.56
C THR A 443 14.23 -1.46 16.56
N ILE A 444 14.34 -0.13 16.56
CA ILE A 444 13.43 0.75 15.80
C ILE A 444 13.86 0.93 14.34
N VAL A 445 15.16 1.05 14.06
CA VAL A 445 15.66 1.31 12.70
C VAL A 445 15.32 0.17 11.74
N PRO A 446 15.43 -1.12 12.10
CA PRO A 446 15.00 -2.20 11.21
C PRO A 446 13.50 -2.17 10.88
N ILE A 447 12.64 -1.77 11.83
CA ILE A 447 11.20 -1.62 11.61
C ILE A 447 10.94 -0.48 10.61
N TYR A 448 11.61 0.66 10.80
CA TYR A 448 11.53 1.79 9.87
C TYR A 448 12.04 1.40 8.48
N ALA A 449 13.24 0.83 8.39
CA ALA A 449 13.86 0.45 7.13
C ALA A 449 12.98 -0.56 6.36
N SER A 450 12.49 -1.59 7.04
CA SER A 450 11.62 -2.60 6.43
C SER A 450 10.28 -2.01 5.95
N THR A 451 9.72 -1.02 6.66
CA THR A 451 8.45 -0.40 6.28
C THR A 451 8.62 0.62 5.15
N ALA A 452 9.60 1.51 5.28
CA ALA A 452 9.80 2.62 4.37
C ALA A 452 10.48 2.18 3.07
N TYR A 453 11.54 1.35 3.17
CA TYR A 453 12.30 0.91 1.99
C TYR A 453 11.71 -0.36 1.39
N ASP A 454 11.61 -1.45 2.16
CA ASP A 454 11.23 -2.75 1.59
C ASP A 454 9.75 -2.78 1.22
N ALA A 455 8.85 -2.43 2.15
CA ALA A 455 7.42 -2.51 1.89
C ALA A 455 6.94 -1.42 0.92
N THR A 456 7.23 -0.15 1.22
CA THR A 456 6.70 0.98 0.44
C THR A 456 7.41 1.16 -0.89
N CYS A 457 8.74 1.09 -0.92
CA CYS A 457 9.51 1.47 -2.10
C CYS A 457 9.99 0.33 -2.98
N ASP A 458 10.20 -0.87 -2.44
CA ASP A 458 10.50 -2.06 -3.25
C ASP A 458 9.21 -2.82 -3.61
N TYR A 459 8.60 -3.50 -2.64
CA TYR A 459 7.49 -4.43 -2.90
C TYR A 459 6.27 -3.72 -3.48
N SER A 460 5.84 -2.61 -2.89
CA SER A 460 4.65 -1.89 -3.35
C SER A 460 4.86 -1.26 -4.72
N MET A 461 6.03 -0.66 -4.97
CA MET A 461 6.34 -0.07 -6.27
C MET A 461 6.38 -1.14 -7.36
N THR A 462 7.05 -2.26 -7.10
CA THR A 462 7.11 -3.40 -8.02
C THR A 462 5.71 -3.97 -8.29
N ALA A 463 4.89 -4.12 -7.24
CA ALA A 463 3.51 -4.59 -7.35
C ALA A 463 2.65 -3.67 -8.23
N LEU A 464 2.60 -2.38 -7.89
CA LEU A 464 1.81 -1.37 -8.59
C LEU A 464 2.24 -1.25 -10.06
N MET A 465 3.54 -1.35 -10.33
CA MET A 465 4.06 -1.31 -11.69
C MET A 465 3.61 -2.52 -12.52
N TRP A 466 3.71 -3.75 -11.98
CA TRP A 466 3.25 -4.94 -12.68
C TRP A 466 1.74 -4.91 -12.92
N LEU A 467 0.97 -4.46 -11.94
CA LEU A 467 -0.48 -4.27 -12.08
C LEU A 467 -0.80 -3.24 -13.16
N PHE A 468 -0.14 -2.09 -13.14
CA PHE A 468 -0.32 -1.05 -14.15
C PHE A 468 0.04 -1.56 -15.56
N MET A 469 1.25 -2.05 -15.75
CA MET A 469 1.75 -2.47 -17.06
C MET A 469 0.96 -3.66 -17.62
N GLY A 470 0.65 -4.63 -16.77
CA GLY A 470 -0.12 -5.79 -17.20
C GLY A 470 -1.57 -5.43 -17.53
N MET A 471 -2.24 -4.61 -16.72
CA MET A 471 -3.61 -4.15 -17.03
C MET A 471 -3.65 -3.23 -18.24
N LEU A 472 -2.62 -2.41 -18.46
CA LEU A 472 -2.48 -1.60 -19.67
C LEU A 472 -2.38 -2.48 -20.92
N VAL A 473 -1.49 -3.48 -20.94
CA VAL A 473 -1.34 -4.41 -22.07
C VAL A 473 -2.62 -5.20 -22.30
N VAL A 474 -3.28 -5.65 -21.23
CA VAL A 474 -4.60 -6.33 -21.28
C VAL A 474 -5.66 -5.42 -21.91
N ALA A 475 -5.74 -4.15 -21.50
CA ALA A 475 -6.66 -3.18 -22.09
C ALA A 475 -6.37 -2.98 -23.59
N PHE A 476 -5.12 -2.71 -23.98
CA PHE A 476 -4.72 -2.54 -25.37
C PHE A 476 -5.03 -3.77 -26.24
N ALA A 477 -4.66 -4.98 -25.77
CA ALA A 477 -4.96 -6.23 -26.46
C ALA A 477 -6.48 -6.45 -26.56
N GLY A 478 -7.22 -6.12 -25.50
CA GLY A 478 -8.67 -6.17 -25.44
C GLY A 478 -9.34 -5.28 -26.48
N PHE A 479 -8.92 -4.02 -26.59
CA PHE A 479 -9.43 -3.09 -27.60
C PHE A 479 -9.11 -3.56 -29.04
N TRP A 480 -7.93 -4.13 -29.27
CA TRP A 480 -7.62 -4.79 -30.54
C TRP A 480 -8.57 -5.96 -30.83
N MET A 481 -8.84 -6.83 -29.86
CA MET A 481 -9.80 -7.92 -30.00
C MET A 481 -11.23 -7.41 -30.28
N LEU A 482 -11.68 -6.35 -29.59
CA LEU A 482 -12.98 -5.70 -29.84
C LEU A 482 -13.09 -5.11 -31.24
N THR A 483 -11.99 -4.54 -31.73
CA THR A 483 -11.87 -4.00 -33.09
C THR A 483 -11.91 -5.12 -34.14
N LEU A 484 -11.24 -6.24 -33.86
CA LEU A 484 -11.17 -7.43 -34.71
C LEU A 484 -12.29 -8.46 -34.42
N ARG A 485 -13.42 -8.05 -33.82
CA ARG A 485 -14.53 -8.94 -33.43
C ARG A 485 -15.18 -9.73 -34.59
N SER A 486 -14.85 -9.41 -35.84
CA SER A 486 -15.24 -10.21 -37.00
C SER A 486 -14.50 -11.56 -37.08
N ALA A 487 -13.35 -11.69 -36.41
CA ALA A 487 -12.49 -12.88 -36.42
C ALA A 487 -13.19 -14.16 -35.94
N TYR A 488 -13.95 -14.07 -34.83
CA TYR A 488 -14.62 -15.23 -34.22
C TYR A 488 -15.95 -15.58 -34.91
N LYS A 489 -16.40 -14.76 -35.88
CA LYS A 489 -17.62 -15.03 -36.63
C LYS A 489 -17.32 -15.99 -37.80
N PRO A 490 -18.24 -16.93 -38.06
CA PRO A 490 -18.12 -17.82 -39.22
C PRO A 490 -18.13 -17.02 -40.53
N THR A 491 -17.48 -17.57 -41.55
CA THR A 491 -17.53 -17.01 -42.91
C THR A 491 -18.91 -17.30 -43.49
N GLN A 492 -19.61 -16.28 -43.96
CA GLN A 492 -20.87 -16.45 -44.66
C GLN A 492 -20.61 -16.60 -46.15
N TYR A 493 -21.12 -17.69 -46.72
CA TYR A 493 -21.11 -17.92 -48.16
C TYR A 493 -22.38 -17.32 -48.75
N ILE A 494 -22.24 -16.34 -49.62
CA ILE A 494 -23.36 -15.68 -50.33
C ILE A 494 -23.29 -16.08 -51.79
N ASP A 495 -24.46 -16.28 -52.40
CA ASP A 495 -24.55 -16.53 -53.84
C ASP A 495 -24.02 -15.31 -54.62
N SER A 496 -23.14 -15.56 -55.58
CA SER A 496 -22.56 -14.54 -56.47
C SER A 496 -23.61 -13.58 -57.06
N GLN A 497 -24.80 -14.07 -57.42
CA GLN A 497 -25.87 -13.23 -57.99
C GLN A 497 -26.44 -12.24 -56.97
N GLU A 498 -26.61 -12.66 -55.71
CA GLU A 498 -27.06 -11.79 -54.61
C GLU A 498 -25.99 -10.76 -54.25
N PHE A 499 -24.71 -11.16 -54.34
CA PHE A 499 -23.59 -10.27 -54.08
C PHE A 499 -23.47 -9.15 -55.14
N GLU A 500 -23.63 -9.48 -56.43
CA GLU A 500 -23.64 -8.47 -57.51
C GLU A 500 -24.87 -7.55 -57.42
N ALA A 501 -26.05 -8.11 -57.14
CA ALA A 501 -27.26 -7.31 -56.92
C ALA A 501 -27.09 -6.32 -55.75
N ALA A 502 -26.46 -6.74 -54.65
CA ALA A 502 -26.18 -5.87 -53.51
C ALA A 502 -25.09 -4.80 -53.78
N LYS A 503 -24.24 -5.01 -54.78
CA LYS A 503 -23.20 -4.06 -55.19
C LYS A 503 -23.76 -2.99 -56.13
N ASP A 504 -24.70 -3.37 -57.00
CA ASP A 504 -25.25 -2.49 -58.02
C ASP A 504 -26.51 -1.74 -57.57
N SER A 505 -27.11 -2.08 -56.43
CA SER A 505 -28.11 -1.22 -55.79
C SER A 505 -27.45 0.11 -55.41
N PRO A 506 -27.76 1.24 -56.10
CA PRO A 506 -27.30 2.54 -55.64
C PRO A 506 -27.85 2.73 -54.23
N MET A 507 -26.97 3.11 -53.30
CA MET A 507 -27.39 3.73 -52.04
C MET A 507 -28.14 5.02 -52.42
N ASN A 508 -29.42 4.90 -52.73
CA ASN A 508 -30.34 6.03 -52.68
C ASN A 508 -30.46 6.36 -51.18
N ASP A 509 -29.55 7.21 -50.70
CA ASP A 509 -29.54 7.76 -49.34
C ASP A 509 -30.71 8.77 -49.14
N ASP A 510 -31.73 8.78 -50.03
CA ASP A 510 -32.79 9.79 -50.10
C ASP A 510 -34.21 9.29 -49.70
N ASP A 511 -34.41 8.02 -49.35
CA ASP A 511 -35.76 7.51 -49.07
C ASP A 511 -36.10 7.54 -47.56
N ASP A 512 -36.46 8.74 -47.09
CA ASP A 512 -37.21 9.02 -45.84
C ASP A 512 -38.73 8.82 -46.02
N ASP A 513 -39.16 8.15 -47.09
CA ASP A 513 -40.57 7.89 -47.33
C ASP A 513 -40.95 6.51 -46.77
N GLU A 514 -41.71 6.57 -45.67
CA GLU A 514 -42.71 5.55 -45.32
C GLU A 514 -43.41 5.14 -46.62
N ASP A 515 -43.28 3.88 -47.06
CA ASP A 515 -44.40 3.08 -47.54
C ASP A 515 -44.00 1.71 -48.14
N GLU A 516 -44.87 0.75 -47.84
CA GLU A 516 -45.22 -0.39 -48.68
C GLU A 516 -44.19 -1.53 -48.85
N TYR A 517 -44.23 -2.48 -47.92
CA TYR A 517 -43.74 -3.85 -48.12
C TYR A 517 -44.26 -4.42 -49.45
N PRO A 518 -43.42 -4.71 -50.46
CA PRO A 518 -43.89 -5.39 -51.64
C PRO A 518 -44.23 -6.84 -51.26
N ALA A 519 -45.49 -7.19 -51.48
CA ALA A 519 -46.04 -8.51 -51.26
C ALA A 519 -45.15 -9.61 -51.86
N ARG A 520 -44.80 -10.55 -50.99
CA ARG A 520 -44.16 -11.83 -51.26
C ARG A 520 -44.76 -12.46 -52.54
N ARG A 521 -44.02 -12.41 -53.65
CA ARG A 521 -44.31 -13.20 -54.85
C ARG A 521 -44.22 -14.68 -54.47
N GLN A 522 -45.35 -15.30 -54.16
CA GLN A 522 -45.53 -16.74 -54.22
C GLN A 522 -45.34 -17.15 -55.69
N SER A 523 -44.14 -17.59 -56.06
CA SER A 523 -43.98 -18.39 -57.26
C SER A 523 -44.57 -19.77 -56.97
N ASN A 524 -45.81 -19.96 -57.41
CA ASN A 524 -46.36 -21.28 -57.68
C ASN A 524 -45.38 -22.03 -58.59
N HIS A 525 -44.68 -23.00 -58.04
CA HIS A 525 -44.12 -24.10 -58.81
C HIS A 525 -44.80 -25.38 -58.34
N ASP A 526 -46.01 -25.57 -58.85
CA ASP A 526 -46.62 -26.88 -58.98
C ASP A 526 -45.87 -27.69 -60.05
N ASN A 527 -45.84 -29.00 -59.86
CA ASN A 527 -45.24 -30.09 -60.65
C ASN A 527 -43.72 -30.21 -60.51
N GLN A 528 -43.18 -31.35 -60.03
CA GLN A 528 -43.47 -32.66 -60.58
C GLN A 528 -43.06 -33.76 -59.59
N SER A 529 -44.00 -34.66 -59.35
CA SER A 529 -43.85 -35.99 -58.76
C SER A 529 -42.87 -36.86 -59.56
N VAL A 530 -41.88 -37.49 -58.92
CA VAL A 530 -41.33 -38.80 -59.33
C VAL A 530 -40.75 -39.54 -58.12
N ASP A 531 -41.40 -40.67 -57.82
CA ASP A 531 -40.94 -41.94 -57.24
C ASP A 531 -40.18 -42.00 -55.90
N ASP A 532 -40.96 -42.38 -54.88
CA ASP A 532 -40.62 -43.45 -53.95
C ASP A 532 -40.12 -44.71 -54.70
N SER A 533 -38.89 -45.15 -54.43
CA SER A 533 -38.62 -46.59 -54.25
C SER A 533 -37.17 -46.89 -53.81
N LEU A 534 -37.09 -47.48 -52.61
CA LEU A 534 -36.19 -48.57 -52.19
C LEU A 534 -34.65 -48.41 -52.31
N TYR A 535 -33.93 -48.50 -51.19
CA TYR A 535 -33.26 -49.74 -50.70
C TYR A 535 -32.31 -49.40 -49.52
N TYR A 536 -32.58 -50.05 -48.37
CA TYR A 536 -31.71 -50.41 -47.22
C TYR A 536 -30.95 -49.33 -46.45
#